data_AF-A0A945T4R9-F1
#
_entry.id   AF-A0A945T4R9-F1
#
_cell.length_a   1.000
_cell.length_b   1.000
_cell.length_c   1.000
_cell.angle_alpha   90.00
_cell.angle_beta   90.00
_cell.angle_gamma   90.00
#
_symmetry.space_group_name_H-M   'P 1'
#
loop_
_entity.id
_entity.type
_entity.pdbx_description
1 polymer ?
#
loop_
_entity_poly.entity_id
_entity_poly.type
_entity_poly.pdbx_seq_one_letter_code
_entity_poly.pdbx_strand_id
1 'polypeptide(L)'
;MKISAYLNTRNCTLQHMVKYDPVICRWIMRMLMPAGLHQKFIDRLGVFADDDVLNFIGLEELDGGDLSRSRTCKVIQTQWKALESDGDLEVEDGPLEQNIQQLQKKLGLSDLECEILHFIILLKGSSVLDETADLAGEVNTEQATQIIAIVLKSSRQYTYFSKK
;
A
#
# COMPACT_ATOMS: atom_id res chain seq x y z
N MET A 1 15.13 -5.74 8.86
CA MET A 1 15.27 -7.13 9.34
C MET A 1 14.14 -7.53 10.32
N LYS A 2 12.87 -7.27 9.96
CA LYS A 2 11.68 -7.73 10.73
C LYS A 2 10.54 -8.26 9.83
N ILE A 3 10.50 -7.88 8.54
CA ILE A 3 9.55 -8.43 7.54
C ILE A 3 9.63 -9.96 7.46
N SER A 4 10.84 -10.54 7.60
CA SER A 4 11.06 -11.99 7.55
C SER A 4 10.45 -12.79 8.71
N ALA A 5 9.98 -12.15 9.79
CA ALA A 5 9.47 -12.87 10.97
C ALA A 5 7.95 -13.10 10.97
N TYR A 6 7.19 -12.39 10.11
CA TYR A 6 5.72 -12.53 10.03
C TYR A 6 5.26 -13.64 9.08
N LEU A 7 6.17 -14.25 8.29
CA LEU A 7 5.82 -15.18 7.20
C LEU A 7 5.46 -16.61 7.64
N ASN A 8 5.35 -16.88 8.95
CA ASN A 8 5.30 -18.26 9.45
C ASN A 8 4.05 -18.60 10.26
N THR A 9 2.84 -18.36 9.74
CA THR A 9 1.71 -19.30 9.92
C THR A 9 0.49 -18.94 9.06
N ARG A 10 0.13 -19.83 8.10
CA ARG A 10 -1.24 -20.27 7.69
C ARG A 10 -1.37 -20.48 6.17
N ASN A 11 -1.81 -21.70 5.80
CA ASN A 11 -2.54 -22.18 4.61
C ASN A 11 -2.12 -21.76 3.18
N CYS A 12 -2.07 -22.76 2.30
CA CYS A 12 -1.49 -22.78 0.94
C CYS A 12 -2.01 -21.72 -0.05
N THR A 13 -3.15 -21.05 0.20
CA THR A 13 -3.65 -19.92 -0.61
C THR A 13 -3.05 -18.57 -0.19
N LEU A 14 -2.68 -18.44 1.09
CA LEU A 14 -2.05 -17.23 1.66
C LEU A 14 -0.55 -17.19 1.33
N GLN A 15 0.12 -18.33 1.14
CA GLN A 15 1.54 -18.38 0.77
C GLN A 15 1.87 -17.58 -0.51
N HIS A 16 0.96 -17.56 -1.49
CA HIS A 16 1.15 -16.75 -2.69
C HIS A 16 0.95 -15.25 -2.44
N MET A 17 0.04 -14.86 -1.54
CA MET A 17 -0.13 -13.44 -1.19
C MET A 17 0.96 -12.91 -0.27
N VAL A 18 1.52 -13.77 0.59
CA VAL A 18 2.69 -13.46 1.42
C VAL A 18 3.89 -13.01 0.58
N LYS A 19 4.04 -13.55 -0.64
CA LYS A 19 5.06 -13.10 -1.61
C LYS A 19 4.86 -11.63 -2.05
N TYR A 20 3.60 -11.19 -2.12
CA TYR A 20 3.23 -9.83 -2.53
C TYR A 20 3.17 -8.85 -1.36
N ASP A 21 3.27 -9.32 -0.10
CA ASP A 21 3.24 -8.48 1.09
C ASP A 21 4.20 -7.27 1.02
N PRO A 22 5.45 -7.38 0.51
CA PRO A 22 6.33 -6.24 0.40
C PRO A 22 5.78 -5.14 -0.53
N VAL A 23 5.23 -5.53 -1.69
CA VAL A 23 4.62 -4.60 -2.65
C VAL A 23 3.32 -4.01 -2.10
N ILE A 24 2.48 -4.84 -1.49
CA ILE A 24 1.24 -4.42 -0.85
C ILE A 24 1.54 -3.41 0.27
N CYS A 25 2.50 -3.71 1.14
CA CYS A 25 2.95 -2.82 2.22
C CYS A 25 3.45 -1.48 1.67
N ARG A 26 4.24 -1.50 0.60
CA ARG A 26 4.70 -0.29 -0.08
C ARG A 26 3.54 0.55 -0.63
N TRP A 27 2.54 -0.08 -1.25
CA TRP A 27 1.36 0.63 -1.75
C TRP A 27 0.47 1.19 -0.64
N ILE A 28 0.26 0.43 0.44
CA ILE A 28 -0.42 0.90 1.65
C ILE A 28 0.28 2.14 2.21
N MET A 29 1.61 2.08 2.35
CA MET A 29 2.39 3.22 2.84
C MET A 29 2.29 4.44 1.92
N ARG A 30 2.22 4.26 0.60
CA ARG A 30 1.97 5.33 -0.37
C ARG A 30 0.56 5.92 -0.24
N MET A 31 -0.44 5.10 0.01
CA MET A 31 -1.80 5.59 0.26
C MET A 31 -1.88 6.38 1.56
N LEU A 32 -1.32 5.86 2.64
CA LEU A 32 -1.35 6.52 3.95
C LEU A 32 -0.58 7.84 3.94
N MET A 33 0.66 7.86 3.43
CA MET A 33 1.55 9.02 3.56
C MET A 33 1.39 10.04 2.41
N PRO A 34 1.88 9.78 1.19
CA PRO A 34 1.80 10.77 0.11
C PRO A 34 0.37 11.01 -0.41
N ALA A 35 -0.53 10.02 -0.40
CA ALA A 35 -1.95 10.26 -0.76
C ALA A 35 -2.78 10.83 0.41
N GLY A 36 -2.20 10.91 1.61
CA GLY A 36 -2.81 11.60 2.75
C GLY A 36 -3.89 10.81 3.50
N LEU A 37 -4.07 9.51 3.22
CA LEU A 37 -5.10 8.71 3.89
C LEU A 37 -4.84 8.50 5.38
N HIS A 38 -3.62 8.77 5.89
CA HIS A 38 -3.31 8.78 7.32
C HIS A 38 -4.24 9.67 8.14
N GLN A 39 -4.84 10.70 7.53
CA GLN A 39 -5.77 11.60 8.21
C GLN A 39 -7.07 10.92 8.61
N LYS A 40 -7.48 9.90 7.86
CA LYS A 40 -8.64 9.06 8.11
C LYS A 40 -8.27 7.77 8.83
N PHE A 41 -7.04 7.30 8.65
CA PHE A 41 -6.50 6.14 9.36
C PHE A 41 -6.27 6.41 10.85
N ILE A 42 -5.82 7.62 11.23
CA ILE A 42 -5.59 8.01 12.62
C ILE A 42 -6.49 9.19 12.96
N ASP A 43 -7.38 9.00 13.91
CA ASP A 43 -8.31 10.02 14.36
C ASP A 43 -7.62 11.12 15.22
N ARG A 44 -8.40 12.02 15.81
CA ARG A 44 -7.85 13.11 16.64
C ARG A 44 -7.34 12.64 18.00
N LEU A 45 -7.85 11.52 18.49
CA LEU A 45 -7.48 10.92 19.78
C LEU A 45 -6.29 9.97 19.64
N GLY A 46 -5.87 9.66 18.41
CA GLY A 46 -4.78 8.73 18.13
C GLY A 46 -5.23 7.29 17.96
N VAL A 47 -6.54 7.05 17.85
CA VAL A 47 -7.15 5.74 17.60
C VAL A 47 -7.03 5.42 16.11
N PHE A 48 -6.66 4.17 15.82
CA PHE A 48 -6.56 3.67 14.45
C PHE A 48 -7.92 3.23 13.92
N ALA A 49 -8.14 3.43 12.62
CA ALA A 49 -9.40 3.07 11.97
C ALA A 49 -9.49 1.58 11.65
N ASP A 50 -8.35 0.89 11.52
CA ASP A 50 -8.27 -0.50 11.09
C ASP A 50 -7.06 -1.20 11.71
N ASP A 51 -7.33 -2.20 12.55
CA ASP A 51 -6.32 -2.98 13.26
C ASP A 51 -5.58 -3.96 12.34
N ASP A 52 -6.24 -4.46 11.28
CA ASP A 52 -5.62 -5.41 10.34
C ASP A 52 -4.59 -4.69 9.46
N VAL A 53 -4.91 -3.48 8.99
CA VAL A 53 -3.94 -2.58 8.34
C VAL A 53 -2.78 -2.24 9.28
N LEU A 54 -3.07 -1.96 10.56
CA LEU A 54 -2.05 -1.63 11.56
C LEU A 54 -1.09 -2.80 11.84
N ASN A 55 -1.65 -4.00 12.00
CA ASN A 55 -0.90 -5.24 12.21
C ASN A 55 -0.04 -5.57 10.98
N PHE A 56 -0.60 -5.42 9.78
CA PHE A 56 0.11 -5.73 8.53
C PHE A 56 1.32 -4.83 8.30
N ILE A 57 1.23 -3.55 8.66
CA ILE A 57 2.36 -2.62 8.58
C ILE A 57 3.33 -2.71 9.77
N GLY A 58 3.05 -3.57 10.76
CA GLY A 58 3.92 -3.81 11.92
C GLY A 58 3.95 -2.66 12.91
N LEU A 59 2.80 -2.02 13.14
CA LEU A 59 2.63 -0.86 14.02
C LEU A 59 1.66 -1.09 15.18
N GLU A 60 1.32 -2.34 15.46
CA GLU A 60 0.42 -2.75 16.55
C GLU A 60 0.91 -2.29 17.94
N GLU A 61 2.23 -2.16 18.13
CA GLU A 61 2.82 -1.65 19.37
C GLU A 61 2.50 -0.15 19.62
N LEU A 62 2.00 0.56 18.61
CA LEU A 62 1.55 1.94 18.75
C LEU A 62 0.10 2.04 19.24
N ASP A 63 -0.69 0.98 19.09
CA ASP A 63 -2.07 0.96 19.58
C ASP A 63 -2.10 0.80 21.11
N GLY A 64 -2.79 1.72 21.78
CA GLY A 64 -2.80 1.82 23.25
C GLY A 64 -1.60 2.50 23.90
N GLY A 65 -0.64 3.02 23.13
CA GLY A 65 0.45 3.86 23.65
C GLY A 65 -0.01 5.30 23.93
N ASP A 66 0.61 5.98 24.91
CA ASP A 66 0.42 7.44 25.17
C ASP A 66 1.11 8.31 24.08
N LEU A 67 1.02 7.88 22.83
CA LEU A 67 1.65 8.50 21.69
C LEU A 67 0.65 9.44 21.03
N SER A 68 0.93 10.74 21.12
CA SER A 68 0.19 11.75 20.36
C SER A 68 0.18 11.42 18.87
N ARG A 69 -0.93 11.70 18.16
CA ARG A 69 -1.08 11.59 16.69
C ARG A 69 0.14 12.04 15.89
N SER A 70 0.75 13.16 16.28
CA SER A 70 1.95 13.73 15.63
C SER A 70 3.16 12.78 15.67
N ARG A 71 3.35 12.05 16.77
CA ARG A 71 4.43 11.06 16.93
C ARG A 71 4.14 9.82 16.09
N THR A 72 2.92 9.31 16.11
CA THR A 72 2.48 8.18 15.27
C THR A 72 2.71 8.47 13.79
N CYS A 73 2.27 9.64 13.30
CA CYS A 73 2.53 10.05 11.91
C CYS A 73 4.02 10.12 11.58
N LYS A 74 4.88 10.57 12.51
CA LYS A 74 6.34 10.59 12.30
C LYS A 74 6.93 9.18 12.19
N VAL A 75 6.42 8.22 12.97
CA VAL A 75 6.86 6.83 12.89
C VAL A 75 6.49 6.24 11.53
N ILE A 76 5.23 6.36 11.11
CA ILE A 76 4.76 5.90 9.79
C ILE A 76 5.58 6.56 8.67
N GLN A 77 5.79 7.88 8.74
CA GLN A 77 6.59 8.60 7.76
C GLN A 77 8.03 8.10 7.68
N THR A 78 8.63 7.76 8.83
CA THR A 78 10.02 7.26 8.88
C THR A 78 10.11 5.86 8.26
N GLN A 79 9.16 4.98 8.58
CA GLN A 79 9.09 3.64 7.97
C GLN A 79 8.83 3.70 6.47
N TRP A 80 7.90 4.54 6.02
CA TRP A 80 7.66 4.77 4.59
C TRP A 80 8.94 5.22 3.86
N LYS A 81 9.66 6.21 4.41
CA LYS A 81 10.93 6.67 3.81
C LYS A 81 11.98 5.57 3.74
N ALA A 82 12.08 4.72 4.77
CA ALA A 82 12.99 3.59 4.75
C ALA A 82 12.60 2.59 3.64
N LEU A 83 11.32 2.23 3.53
CA LEU A 83 10.81 1.33 2.49
C LEU A 83 10.97 1.87 1.07
N GLU A 84 10.88 3.20 0.88
CA GLU A 84 11.10 3.84 -0.42
C GLU A 84 12.59 3.97 -0.79
N SER A 85 13.48 3.98 0.21
CA SER A 85 14.93 4.07 0.00
C SER A 85 15.54 2.70 -0.33
N ASP A 86 14.84 1.61 -0.02
CA ASP A 86 15.31 0.22 -0.16
C ASP A 86 15.28 -0.31 -1.62
N GLY A 87 15.35 0.58 -2.61
CA GLY A 87 15.33 0.22 -4.03
C GLY A 87 13.97 -0.28 -4.54
N ASP A 88 13.89 -0.65 -5.83
CA ASP A 88 12.69 -1.29 -6.36
C ASP A 88 12.57 -2.70 -5.79
N LEU A 89 11.41 -3.01 -5.20
CA LEU A 89 11.09 -4.37 -4.80
C LEU A 89 10.93 -5.16 -6.09
N GLU A 90 11.93 -5.95 -6.43
CA GLU A 90 11.79 -6.95 -7.49
C GLU A 90 10.72 -7.93 -7.03
N VAL A 91 9.56 -7.85 -7.66
CA VAL A 91 8.56 -8.89 -7.52
C VAL A 91 9.16 -10.12 -8.17
N GLU A 92 9.50 -11.12 -7.35
CA GLU A 92 10.03 -12.38 -7.84
C GLU A 92 9.11 -12.94 -8.95
N ASP A 93 9.69 -13.54 -9.99
CA ASP A 93 8.94 -14.05 -11.14
C ASP A 93 7.97 -15.16 -10.68
N GLY A 94 6.68 -14.97 -10.91
CA GLY A 94 5.61 -15.86 -10.45
C GLY A 94 4.49 -16.02 -11.47
N PRO A 95 3.48 -16.86 -11.16
CA PRO A 95 2.39 -17.12 -12.09
C PRO A 95 1.62 -15.85 -12.50
N LEU A 96 1.49 -14.88 -11.59
CA LEU A 96 0.83 -13.60 -11.88
C LEU A 96 1.65 -12.76 -12.86
N GLU A 97 2.96 -12.63 -12.62
CA GLU A 97 3.89 -11.87 -13.45
C GLU A 97 3.91 -12.46 -14.87
N GLN A 98 3.98 -13.80 -14.98
CA GLN A 98 3.93 -14.50 -16.25
C GLN A 98 2.61 -14.31 -16.99
N ASN A 99 1.47 -14.30 -16.27
CA ASN A 99 0.16 -14.05 -16.86
C ASN A 99 0.08 -12.61 -17.38
N ILE A 100 0.53 -11.63 -16.61
CA ILE A 100 0.56 -10.22 -17.01
C ILE A 100 1.46 -10.04 -18.24
N GLN A 101 2.65 -10.64 -18.27
CA GLN A 101 3.54 -10.59 -19.44
C GLN A 101 2.92 -11.21 -20.70
N GLN A 102 2.17 -12.31 -20.55
CA GLN A 102 1.45 -12.92 -21.67
C GLN A 102 0.33 -12.02 -22.18
N LEU A 103 -0.42 -11.39 -21.27
CA LEU A 103 -1.46 -10.41 -21.62
C LEU A 103 -0.86 -9.18 -22.30
N GLN A 104 0.27 -8.67 -21.80
CA GLN A 104 1.01 -7.57 -22.39
C GLN A 104 1.34 -7.86 -23.86
N LYS A 105 1.95 -9.02 -24.14
CA LYS A 105 2.33 -9.41 -25.51
C LYS A 105 1.13 -9.62 -26.43
N LYS A 106 0.02 -10.17 -25.92
CA LYS A 106 -1.17 -10.48 -26.74
C LYS A 106 -2.02 -9.25 -27.05
N LEU A 107 -2.10 -8.31 -26.12
CA LEU A 107 -2.99 -7.15 -26.21
C LEU A 107 -2.23 -5.86 -26.55
N GLY A 108 -0.90 -5.87 -26.54
CA GLY A 108 -0.07 -4.69 -26.79
C GLY A 108 -0.14 -3.67 -25.66
N LEU A 109 -0.26 -4.12 -24.41
CA LEU A 109 -0.33 -3.23 -23.25
C LEU A 109 1.01 -2.54 -23.01
N SER A 110 0.96 -1.28 -22.60
CA SER A 110 2.09 -0.55 -22.06
C SER A 110 2.49 -1.07 -20.67
N ASP A 111 3.71 -0.73 -20.23
CA ASP A 111 4.19 -1.09 -18.89
C ASP A 111 3.28 -0.49 -17.80
N LEU A 112 2.79 0.73 -18.00
CA LEU A 112 1.85 1.38 -17.09
C LEU A 112 0.52 0.62 -16.99
N GLU A 113 -0.04 0.16 -18.10
CA GLU A 113 -1.28 -0.64 -18.08
C GLU A 113 -1.06 -1.98 -17.38
N CYS A 114 0.13 -2.57 -17.50
CA CYS A 114 0.51 -3.77 -16.76
C CYS A 114 0.63 -3.50 -15.25
N GLU A 115 1.22 -2.38 -14.84
CA GLU A 115 1.30 -1.96 -13.44
C GLU A 115 -0.10 -1.71 -12.84
N ILE A 116 -0.98 -1.02 -13.57
CA ILE A 116 -2.38 -0.82 -13.16
C ILE A 116 -3.08 -2.16 -13.00
N LEU A 117 -2.94 -3.06 -13.97
CA LEU A 117 -3.54 -4.39 -13.91
C LEU A 117 -3.03 -5.17 -12.68
N HIS A 118 -1.73 -5.14 -12.44
CA HIS A 118 -1.12 -5.77 -11.28
C HIS A 118 -1.70 -5.22 -9.97
N PHE A 119 -1.78 -3.89 -9.85
CA PHE A 119 -2.38 -3.24 -8.69
C PHE A 119 -3.83 -3.63 -8.49
N ILE A 120 -4.65 -3.64 -9.53
CA ILE A 120 -6.07 -4.03 -9.42
C ILE A 120 -6.22 -5.50 -9.00
N ILE A 121 -5.40 -6.41 -9.55
CA ILE A 121 -5.44 -7.83 -9.16
C ILE A 121 -5.11 -7.99 -7.67
N LEU A 122 -4.07 -7.32 -7.20
CA LEU A 122 -3.68 -7.39 -5.78
C LEU A 122 -4.66 -6.64 -4.87
N LEU A 123 -5.22 -5.51 -5.30
CA LEU A 123 -6.27 -4.78 -4.58
C LEU A 123 -7.50 -5.67 -4.36
N LYS A 124 -7.87 -6.47 -5.36
CA LYS A 124 -8.99 -7.42 -5.24
C LYS A 124 -8.62 -8.74 -4.58
N GLY A 125 -7.34 -9.06 -4.47
CA GLY A 125 -6.84 -10.23 -3.76
C GLY A 125 -6.64 -10.00 -2.27
N SER A 126 -6.14 -8.82 -1.88
CA SER A 126 -5.70 -8.51 -0.51
C SER A 126 -6.75 -7.68 0.22
N SER A 127 -7.32 -8.24 1.30
CA SER A 127 -8.28 -7.52 2.16
C SER A 127 -7.66 -6.26 2.74
N VAL A 128 -6.42 -6.35 3.25
CA VAL A 128 -5.71 -5.20 3.86
C VAL A 128 -5.49 -4.06 2.86
N LEU A 129 -5.22 -4.38 1.59
CA LEU A 129 -5.08 -3.38 0.55
C LEU A 129 -6.42 -2.72 0.19
N ASP A 130 -7.50 -3.51 0.13
CA ASP A 130 -8.88 -3.05 -0.11
C ASP A 130 -9.38 -2.17 1.06
N GLU A 131 -9.17 -2.61 2.31
CA GLU A 131 -9.46 -1.85 3.54
C GLU A 131 -8.72 -0.51 3.58
N THR A 132 -7.45 -0.50 3.20
CA THR A 132 -6.68 0.75 3.09
C THR A 132 -7.25 1.67 1.99
N ALA A 133 -7.70 1.10 0.87
CA ALA A 133 -8.32 1.87 -0.21
C ALA A 133 -9.69 2.43 0.20
N ASP A 134 -10.46 1.70 1.00
CA ASP A 134 -11.75 2.13 1.54
C ASP A 134 -11.62 3.36 2.45
N LEU A 135 -10.46 3.60 3.06
CA LEU A 135 -10.16 4.85 3.77
C LEU A 135 -10.32 6.07 2.84
N ALA A 136 -10.09 5.94 1.53
CA ALA A 136 -10.32 7.04 0.59
C ALA A 136 -11.78 7.51 0.61
N GLY A 137 -12.73 6.62 0.89
CA GLY A 137 -14.17 6.87 0.86
C GLY A 137 -14.66 7.22 -0.55
N GLU A 138 -15.71 8.03 -0.63
CA GLU A 138 -16.19 8.53 -1.92
C GLU A 138 -15.18 9.51 -2.53
N VAL A 139 -14.53 9.07 -3.60
CA VAL A 139 -13.61 9.88 -4.40
C VAL A 139 -14.13 10.04 -5.82
N ASN A 140 -13.92 11.21 -6.41
CA ASN A 140 -14.22 11.42 -7.83
C ASN A 140 -13.10 10.83 -8.72
N THR A 141 -13.30 10.83 -10.04
CA THR A 141 -12.34 10.28 -11.00
C THR A 141 -10.96 10.94 -10.93
N GLU A 142 -10.90 12.26 -10.69
CA GLU A 142 -9.64 12.99 -10.59
C GLU A 142 -8.84 12.58 -9.35
N GLN A 143 -9.51 12.49 -8.20
CA GLN A 143 -8.94 12.02 -6.94
C GLN A 143 -8.48 10.56 -7.03
N ALA A 144 -9.32 9.68 -7.60
CA ALA A 144 -8.95 8.28 -7.81
C ALA A 144 -7.72 8.14 -8.72
N THR A 145 -7.69 8.89 -9.82
CA THR A 145 -6.54 8.92 -10.75
C THR A 145 -5.28 9.40 -10.04
N GLN A 146 -5.38 10.43 -9.20
CA GLN A 146 -4.25 10.96 -8.45
C GLN A 146 -3.75 9.96 -7.41
N ILE A 147 -4.63 9.31 -6.65
CA ILE A 147 -4.25 8.27 -5.68
C ILE A 147 -3.54 7.13 -6.40
N ILE A 148 -4.08 6.63 -7.50
CA ILE A 148 -3.45 5.55 -8.28
C ILE A 148 -2.08 5.99 -8.81
N ALA A 149 -1.95 7.21 -9.33
CA ALA A 149 -0.66 7.74 -9.78
C ALA A 149 0.37 7.85 -8.64
N ILE A 150 -0.07 8.20 -7.43
CA ILE A 150 0.76 8.23 -6.23
C ILE A 150 1.23 6.81 -5.86
N VAL A 151 0.30 5.85 -5.85
CA VAL A 151 0.56 4.46 -5.48
C VAL A 151 1.50 3.78 -6.47
N LEU A 152 1.31 3.99 -7.76
CA LEU A 152 2.10 3.37 -8.82
C LEU A 152 3.42 4.10 -9.10
N LYS A 153 3.69 5.26 -8.49
CA LYS A 153 4.84 6.12 -8.81
C LYS A 153 4.90 6.61 -10.27
N SER A 154 3.85 6.39 -11.07
CA SER A 154 3.78 6.85 -12.45
C SER A 154 3.57 8.37 -12.47
N SER A 155 4.65 9.13 -12.65
CA SER A 155 4.64 10.57 -12.42
C SER A 155 3.80 11.33 -13.45
N ARG A 156 2.83 12.10 -12.96
CA ARG A 156 2.72 13.53 -13.30
C ARG A 156 2.68 14.31 -11.99
N GLN A 157 3.85 14.88 -11.64
CA GLN A 157 4.08 15.94 -10.65
C GLN A 157 3.16 15.97 -9.42
N TYR A 158 3.64 15.36 -8.33
CA TYR A 158 3.09 15.50 -6.99
C TYR A 158 3.11 16.97 -6.54
N THR A 159 1.98 17.66 -6.65
CA THR A 159 1.76 18.89 -5.88
C THR A 159 0.92 18.52 -4.66
N TYR A 160 1.51 18.78 -3.50
CA TYR A 160 0.98 18.48 -2.16
C TYR A 160 -0.45 19.00 -2.01
N PHE A 161 -1.37 18.15 -1.55
CA PHE A 161 -2.63 18.57 -0.97
C PHE A 161 -2.37 19.31 0.35
N SER A 162 -2.09 20.62 0.24
CA SER A 162 -2.41 21.58 1.28
C SER A 162 -3.40 22.56 0.69
N LYS A 163 -4.68 22.34 1.02
CA LYS A 163 -5.75 23.33 1.27
C LYS A 163 -7.12 22.68 1.06
N LYS A 164 -7.83 22.42 2.15
CA LYS A 164 -8.78 23.37 2.74
C LYS A 164 -9.10 22.96 4.18
#